data_AF-A0A6B3H9C0-F1
#
_entry.id   AF-A0A6B3H9C0-F1
#
_cell.length_a   1.000
_cell.length_b   1.000
_cell.length_c   1.000
_cell.angle_alpha   90.00
_cell.angle_beta   90.00
_cell.angle_gamma   90.00
#
_symmetry.space_group_name_H-M   'P 1'
#
loop_
_entity.id
_entity.type
_entity.pdbx_description
1 polymer ?
#
loop_
_entity_poly.entity_id
_entity_poly.type
_entity_poly.pdbx_seq_one_letter_code
_entity_poly.pdbx_strand_id
1 'polypeptide(L)'
;ALSGLLVEPIGDDGHSVSHFLQDHGELWHLREYAALRSLYHLKEADPHAWVIPRLYGRAKAAMVAVEFDEFGAGREADIHARLYADLMTDLSLETAYGHYLDAAPADVLATVNLMSLFGLHRSLRGALVGHFAAVEVTSSPGSRRLAAALKRVGAGPAAQRFYDEHVEADAVHEQVVRRDVIGG
;
A
#
# COMPACT_ATOMS: atom_id res chain seq x y z
N ALA A 1 -19.50 4.24 -10.38
CA ALA A 1 -18.72 4.92 -9.33
C ALA A 1 -17.21 4.80 -9.58
N LEU A 2 -16.66 3.61 -9.80
CA LEU A 2 -15.20 3.39 -9.87
C LEU A 2 -14.57 3.52 -11.26
N SER A 3 -15.36 3.82 -12.31
CA SER A 3 -14.86 3.89 -13.69
C SER A 3 -13.78 4.95 -13.90
N GLY A 4 -13.82 6.06 -13.15
CA GLY A 4 -12.80 7.10 -13.21
C GLY A 4 -11.45 6.68 -12.63
N LEU A 5 -11.41 5.71 -11.72
CA LEU A 5 -10.17 5.20 -11.12
C LEU A 5 -9.44 4.21 -12.05
N LEU A 6 -10.13 3.65 -13.05
CA LEU A 6 -9.53 2.71 -14.01
C LEU A 6 -8.67 3.38 -15.07
N VAL A 7 -8.77 4.70 -15.19
CA VAL A 7 -8.03 5.46 -16.19
C VAL A 7 -6.87 6.12 -15.46
N GLU A 8 -5.69 5.56 -15.66
CA GLU A 8 -4.46 6.25 -15.27
C GLU A 8 -4.32 7.52 -16.13
N PRO A 9 -4.10 8.70 -15.51
CA PRO A 9 -3.80 9.91 -16.26
C PRO A 9 -2.60 9.68 -17.19
N ILE A 10 -2.70 10.15 -18.44
CA ILE A 10 -1.61 10.00 -19.41
C ILE A 10 -0.55 11.07 -19.13
N GLY A 11 0.64 10.62 -18.74
CA GLY A 11 1.81 11.49 -18.50
C GLY A 11 1.95 11.96 -17.05
N ASP A 12 3.07 12.62 -16.76
CA ASP A 12 3.34 13.30 -15.49
C ASP A 12 2.97 14.79 -15.62
N ASP A 13 2.10 15.27 -14.72
CA ASP A 13 1.76 16.69 -14.62
C ASP A 13 2.78 17.50 -13.81
N GLY A 14 3.86 16.84 -13.37
CA GLY A 14 4.95 17.41 -12.57
C GLY A 14 4.68 17.37 -11.06
N HIS A 15 3.56 16.81 -10.63
CA HIS A 15 3.18 16.69 -9.22
C HIS A 15 3.25 15.24 -8.70
N SER A 16 3.62 14.28 -9.55
CA SER A 16 3.65 12.87 -9.18
C SER A 16 4.96 12.45 -8.52
N VAL A 17 4.88 12.07 -7.23
CA VAL A 17 6.03 11.56 -6.47
C VAL A 17 6.63 10.31 -7.13
N SER A 18 5.80 9.36 -7.60
CA SER A 18 6.31 8.12 -8.19
C SER A 18 6.99 8.34 -9.54
N HIS A 19 6.55 9.30 -10.36
CA HIS A 19 7.26 9.68 -11.58
C HIS A 19 8.59 10.36 -11.26
N PHE A 20 8.61 11.33 -10.34
CA PHE A 20 9.84 11.96 -9.89
C PHE A 20 10.85 10.92 -9.37
N LEU A 21 10.42 10.00 -8.51
CA LEU A 21 11.29 8.97 -7.96
C LEU A 21 11.82 8.02 -9.05
N GLN A 22 10.99 7.64 -10.03
CA GLN A 22 11.41 6.82 -11.15
C GLN A 22 12.48 7.52 -12.00
N ASP A 23 12.22 8.76 -12.42
CA ASP A 23 13.00 9.42 -13.46
C ASP A 23 14.19 10.21 -12.91
N HIS A 24 14.04 10.77 -11.72
CA HIS A 24 14.98 11.71 -11.10
C HIS A 24 15.41 11.32 -9.68
N GLY A 25 14.73 10.35 -9.05
CA GLY A 25 15.01 9.94 -7.68
C GLY A 25 16.46 9.55 -7.45
N GLU A 26 16.97 9.92 -6.28
CA GLU A 26 18.30 9.51 -5.81
C GLU A 26 18.11 8.55 -4.63
N LEU A 27 19.16 7.84 -4.25
CA LEU A 27 19.07 6.88 -3.14
C LEU A 27 18.54 7.53 -1.85
N TRP A 28 18.94 8.78 -1.56
CA TRP A 28 18.45 9.48 -0.38
C TRP A 28 16.96 9.84 -0.47
N HIS A 29 16.45 10.17 -1.67
CA HIS A 29 15.02 10.39 -1.89
C HIS A 29 14.22 9.11 -1.63
N LEU A 30 14.71 7.94 -2.07
CA LEU A 30 14.04 6.66 -1.81
C LEU A 30 14.12 6.24 -0.34
N ARG A 31 15.23 6.56 0.34
CA ARG A 31 15.35 6.37 1.79
C ARG A 31 14.34 7.21 2.56
N GLU A 32 14.24 8.50 2.25
CA GLU A 32 13.25 9.39 2.86
C GLU A 32 11.82 8.91 2.59
N TYR A 33 11.53 8.57 1.33
CA TYR A 33 10.22 8.03 0.95
C TYR A 33 9.89 6.76 1.74
N ALA A 34 10.81 5.79 1.81
CA ALA A 34 10.60 4.54 2.54
C ALA A 34 10.44 4.77 4.05
N ALA A 35 11.24 5.67 4.64
CA ALA A 35 11.13 6.02 6.05
C ALA A 35 9.76 6.62 6.39
N LEU A 36 9.25 7.58 5.59
CA LEU A 36 7.94 8.20 5.81
C LEU A 36 6.78 7.21 5.60
N ARG A 37 6.90 6.33 4.60
CA ARG A 37 5.89 5.33 4.26
C ARG A 37 5.87 4.15 5.23
N SER A 38 6.95 3.92 5.98
CA SER A 38 7.03 2.90 7.05
C SER A 38 5.91 3.00 8.09
N LEU A 39 5.40 4.21 8.36
CA LEU A 39 4.34 4.45 9.34
C LEU A 39 3.01 3.75 9.00
N TYR A 40 2.80 3.47 7.71
CA TYR A 40 1.73 2.60 7.26
C TYR A 40 2.23 1.18 6.94
N HIS A 41 3.25 1.02 6.10
CA HIS A 41 3.55 -0.30 5.54
C HIS A 41 4.07 -1.30 6.59
N LEU A 42 4.68 -0.86 7.69
CA LEU A 42 5.03 -1.77 8.81
C LEU A 42 3.81 -2.29 9.59
N LYS A 43 2.60 -1.86 9.22
CA LYS A 43 1.30 -2.36 9.69
C LYS A 43 0.31 -2.53 8.54
N GLU A 44 0.82 -2.84 7.34
CA GLU A 44 0.00 -3.07 6.15
C GLU A 44 -1.13 -4.06 6.44
N ALA A 45 -2.30 -3.83 5.84
CA ALA A 45 -3.58 -4.51 6.09
C ALA A 45 -4.24 -4.33 7.47
N ASP A 46 -3.51 -4.06 8.57
CA ASP A 46 -4.11 -3.96 9.91
C ASP A 46 -5.34 -3.04 10.03
N PRO A 47 -5.36 -1.82 9.43
CA PRO A 47 -6.55 -0.96 9.52
C PRO A 47 -7.77 -1.52 8.77
N HIS A 48 -7.53 -2.30 7.71
CA HIS A 48 -8.55 -2.87 6.84
C HIS A 48 -9.21 -4.09 7.47
N ALA A 49 -8.46 -4.91 8.22
CA ALA A 49 -8.96 -6.07 8.96
C ALA A 49 -10.18 -5.76 9.85
N TRP A 50 -10.27 -4.54 10.41
CA TRP A 50 -11.41 -4.09 11.21
C TRP A 50 -12.75 -4.09 10.47
N VAL A 51 -12.75 -4.10 9.14
CA VAL A 51 -13.96 -4.19 8.33
C VAL A 51 -14.54 -5.59 8.31
N ILE A 52 -13.72 -6.63 8.44
CA ILE A 52 -14.12 -8.03 8.24
C ILE A 52 -15.33 -8.39 9.11
N PRO A 53 -15.38 -8.10 10.43
CA PRO A 53 -16.54 -8.45 11.25
C PRO A 53 -17.84 -7.72 10.85
N ARG A 54 -17.73 -6.65 10.06
CA ARG A 54 -18.80 -5.71 9.69
C ARG A 54 -19.36 -5.96 8.28
N LEU A 55 -18.72 -6.81 7.50
CA LEU A 55 -19.17 -7.26 6.19
C LEU A 55 -19.97 -8.58 6.32
N TYR A 56 -20.73 -8.91 5.28
CA TYR A 56 -21.52 -10.15 5.21
C TYR A 56 -21.48 -10.72 3.79
N GLY A 57 -21.87 -11.99 3.65
CA GLY A 57 -22.01 -12.64 2.33
C GLY A 57 -20.73 -12.59 1.50
N ARG A 58 -20.89 -12.31 0.20
CA ARG A 58 -19.80 -12.27 -0.78
C ARG A 58 -18.75 -11.22 -0.41
N ALA A 59 -19.16 -10.02 0.01
CA ALA A 59 -18.22 -8.96 0.37
C ALA A 59 -17.28 -9.37 1.51
N LYS A 60 -17.78 -10.10 2.51
CA LYS A 60 -16.93 -10.64 3.59
C LYS A 60 -15.95 -11.69 3.06
N ALA A 61 -16.43 -12.65 2.27
CA ALA A 61 -15.57 -13.70 1.74
C ALA A 61 -14.45 -13.14 0.86
N ALA A 62 -14.77 -12.17 0.00
CA ALA A 62 -13.81 -11.50 -0.85
C ALA A 62 -12.80 -10.67 -0.05
N MET A 63 -13.25 -9.89 0.94
CA MET A 63 -12.34 -9.12 1.80
C MET A 63 -11.36 -10.01 2.56
N VAL A 64 -11.82 -11.16 3.08
CA VAL A 64 -10.95 -12.11 3.77
C VAL A 64 -9.93 -12.73 2.82
N ALA A 65 -10.28 -12.97 1.56
CA ALA A 65 -9.34 -13.50 0.58
C ALA A 65 -8.21 -12.50 0.28
N VAL A 66 -8.53 -11.21 0.13
CA VAL A 66 -7.53 -10.15 -0.04
C VAL A 66 -6.64 -10.05 1.20
N GLU A 67 -7.24 -9.94 2.40
CA GLU A 67 -6.47 -9.85 3.65
C GLU A 67 -5.60 -11.09 3.89
N PHE A 68 -6.06 -12.27 3.49
CA PHE A 68 -5.25 -13.49 3.57
C PHE A 68 -3.96 -13.38 2.74
N ASP A 69 -4.04 -12.76 1.56
CA ASP A 69 -2.89 -12.50 0.70
C ASP A 69 -1.93 -11.47 1.33
N GLU A 70 -2.47 -10.33 1.79
CA GLU A 70 -1.70 -9.28 2.48
C GLU A 70 -0.95 -9.79 3.73
N PHE A 71 -1.56 -10.74 4.45
CA PHE A 71 -0.94 -11.45 5.58
C PHE A 71 -0.09 -12.66 5.16
N GLY A 72 0.42 -12.65 3.93
CA GLY A 72 1.43 -13.59 3.41
C GLY A 72 0.88 -14.99 3.11
N ALA A 73 -0.42 -15.15 2.93
CA ALA A 73 -1.09 -16.43 2.65
C ALA A 73 -0.68 -17.55 3.64
N GLY A 74 -0.50 -17.19 4.92
CA GLY A 74 -0.07 -18.09 5.99
C GLY A 74 1.44 -18.31 6.11
N ARG A 75 2.25 -17.56 5.36
CA ARG A 75 3.72 -17.57 5.43
C ARG A 75 4.21 -16.24 6.01
N GLU A 76 4.81 -16.31 7.20
CA GLU A 76 5.34 -15.13 7.91
C GLU A 76 6.30 -14.29 7.04
N ALA A 77 7.17 -14.97 6.28
CA ALA A 77 8.16 -14.32 5.41
C ALA A 77 7.54 -13.55 4.22
N ASP A 78 6.26 -13.77 3.94
CA ASP A 78 5.54 -13.14 2.84
C ASP A 78 4.51 -12.11 3.33
N ILE A 79 4.39 -11.87 4.64
CA ILE A 79 3.55 -10.78 5.16
C ILE A 79 4.06 -9.47 4.57
N HIS A 80 3.18 -8.66 3.97
CA HIS A 80 3.60 -7.44 3.26
C HIS A 80 4.35 -6.45 4.16
N ALA A 81 3.94 -6.32 5.42
CA ALA A 81 4.69 -5.54 6.42
C ALA A 81 6.12 -6.06 6.66
N ARG A 82 6.34 -7.38 6.58
CA ARG A 82 7.68 -7.97 6.65
C ARG A 82 8.50 -7.67 5.39
N LEU A 83 7.90 -7.83 4.21
CA LEU A 83 8.52 -7.47 2.94
C LEU A 83 8.97 -6.01 2.93
N TYR A 84 8.17 -5.11 3.52
CA TYR A 84 8.53 -3.72 3.66
C TYR A 84 9.71 -3.50 4.63
N ALA A 85 9.76 -4.22 5.75
CA ALA A 85 10.90 -4.17 6.67
C ALA A 85 12.19 -4.67 5.99
N ASP A 86 12.10 -5.68 5.11
CA ASP A 86 13.23 -6.16 4.32
C ASP A 86 13.69 -5.12 3.29
N LEU A 87 12.75 -4.44 2.61
CA LEU A 87 13.05 -3.28 1.77
C LEU A 87 13.80 -2.18 2.53
N MET A 88 13.35 -1.86 3.74
CA MET A 88 13.99 -0.86 4.59
C MET A 88 15.40 -1.27 5.00
N THR A 89 15.62 -2.56 5.27
CA THR A 89 16.94 -3.13 5.57
C THR A 89 17.90 -2.95 4.40
N ASP A 90 17.45 -3.26 3.18
CA ASP A 90 18.21 -3.05 1.93
C ASP A 90 18.62 -1.57 1.76
N LEU A 91 17.72 -0.65 2.13
CA LEU A 91 17.98 0.78 2.13
C LEU A 91 18.81 1.29 3.33
N SER A 92 19.19 0.40 4.25
CA SER A 92 19.92 0.72 5.50
C SER A 92 19.13 1.65 6.45
N LEU A 93 17.83 1.39 6.61
CA LEU A 93 16.93 2.11 7.50
C LEU A 93 16.59 1.29 8.75
N GLU A 94 16.28 1.97 9.86
CA GLU A 94 15.68 1.34 11.04
C GLU A 94 14.27 0.81 10.74
N THR A 95 13.92 -0.38 11.23
CA THR A 95 12.68 -1.09 10.89
C THR A 95 11.67 -1.15 12.03
N ALA A 96 12.02 -0.66 13.22
CA ALA A 96 11.09 -0.57 14.33
C ALA A 96 9.85 0.27 13.98
N TYR A 97 8.66 -0.30 14.20
CA TYR A 97 7.40 0.39 13.97
C TYR A 97 7.34 1.71 14.75
N GLY A 98 7.05 2.81 14.05
CA GLY A 98 6.95 4.14 14.64
C GLY A 98 8.29 4.87 14.83
N HIS A 99 9.43 4.31 14.42
CA HIS A 99 10.74 4.96 14.58
C HIS A 99 10.79 6.38 13.96
N TYR A 100 10.20 6.56 12.78
CA TYR A 100 10.21 7.84 12.06
C TYR A 100 9.00 8.74 12.38
N LEU A 101 8.25 8.45 13.44
CA LEU A 101 7.03 9.21 13.78
C LEU A 101 7.31 10.71 13.99
N ASP A 102 8.34 11.03 14.77
CA ASP A 102 8.67 12.41 15.11
C ASP A 102 9.25 13.21 13.92
N ALA A 103 9.75 12.51 12.90
CA ALA A 103 10.28 13.12 11.67
C ALA A 103 9.20 13.33 10.61
N ALA A 104 8.02 12.71 10.74
CA ALA A 104 7.00 12.71 9.71
C ALA A 104 6.18 14.02 9.69
N PRO A 105 5.99 14.64 8.51
CA PRO A 105 5.09 15.77 8.36
C PRO A 105 3.64 15.42 8.69
N ALA A 106 2.87 16.42 9.13
CA ALA A 106 1.45 16.26 9.45
C ALA A 106 0.63 15.67 8.29
N ASP A 107 0.97 16.03 7.04
CA ASP A 107 0.28 15.52 5.85
C ASP A 107 0.49 14.01 5.66
N VAL A 108 1.68 13.49 5.97
CA VAL A 108 1.96 12.04 5.96
C VAL A 108 1.11 11.36 7.03
N LEU A 109 1.14 11.88 8.25
CA LEU A 109 0.38 11.34 9.39
C LEU A 109 -1.13 11.36 9.13
N ALA A 110 -1.65 12.38 8.45
CA ALA A 110 -3.07 12.47 8.11
C ALA A 110 -3.51 11.28 7.25
N THR A 111 -2.70 10.87 6.25
CA THR A 111 -3.04 9.72 5.40
C THR A 111 -3.06 8.40 6.18
N VAL A 112 -2.08 8.19 7.08
CA VAL A 112 -1.99 6.99 7.91
C VAL A 112 -3.13 6.94 8.95
N ASN A 113 -3.44 8.07 9.58
CA ASN A 113 -4.49 8.19 10.58
C ASN A 113 -5.88 8.03 9.96
N LEU A 114 -6.09 8.45 8.72
CA LEU A 114 -7.36 8.30 8.02
C LEU A 114 -7.78 6.83 7.90
N MET A 115 -6.85 5.95 7.53
CA MET A 115 -7.08 4.51 7.45
C MET A 115 -7.50 3.94 8.82
N SER A 116 -6.76 4.31 9.88
CA SER A 116 -7.07 3.89 11.26
C SER A 116 -8.41 4.44 11.76
N LEU A 117 -8.76 5.68 11.43
CA LEU A 117 -10.05 6.30 11.76
C LEU A 117 -11.20 5.50 11.14
N PHE A 118 -11.09 5.15 9.85
CA PHE A 118 -12.09 4.31 9.19
C PHE A 118 -12.15 2.90 9.79
N GLY A 119 -10.99 2.31 10.11
CA GLY A 119 -10.83 1.03 10.81
C GLY A 119 -11.53 0.98 12.16
N LEU A 120 -11.23 1.91 13.05
CA LEU A 120 -11.69 1.88 14.45
C LEU A 120 -13.17 2.24 14.60
N HIS A 121 -13.77 2.97 13.65
CA HIS A 121 -15.14 3.44 13.74
C HIS A 121 -16.09 2.64 12.84
N ARG A 122 -16.91 1.75 13.43
CA ARG A 122 -17.89 0.90 12.71
C ARG A 122 -18.81 1.66 11.75
N SER A 123 -19.21 2.88 12.11
CA SER A 123 -20.06 3.72 11.25
C SER A 123 -19.37 4.09 9.93
N LEU A 124 -18.04 4.10 9.88
CA LEU A 124 -17.23 4.47 8.73
C LEU A 124 -16.81 3.27 7.87
N ARG A 125 -17.40 2.07 8.08
CA ARG A 125 -17.08 0.88 7.27
C ARG A 125 -17.17 1.09 5.76
N GLY A 126 -18.13 1.90 5.30
CA GLY A 126 -18.26 2.21 3.87
C GLY A 126 -17.13 3.10 3.35
N ALA A 127 -16.63 4.02 4.19
CA ALA A 127 -15.46 4.82 3.88
C ALA A 127 -14.19 3.96 3.84
N LEU A 128 -14.06 3.00 4.77
CA LEU A 128 -12.95 2.03 4.78
C LEU A 128 -12.91 1.22 3.47
N VAL A 129 -14.04 0.59 3.10
CA VAL A 129 -14.13 -0.20 1.86
C VAL A 129 -13.88 0.65 0.62
N GLY A 130 -14.46 1.86 0.56
CA GLY A 130 -14.28 2.76 -0.57
C GLY A 130 -12.84 3.27 -0.70
N HIS A 131 -12.20 3.60 0.42
CA HIS A 131 -10.80 4.00 0.46
C HIS A 131 -9.89 2.85 0.03
N PHE A 132 -10.09 1.65 0.59
CA PHE A 132 -9.32 0.46 0.23
C PHE A 132 -9.43 0.18 -1.27
N ALA A 133 -10.64 0.18 -1.83
CA ALA A 133 -10.85 0.03 -3.26
C ALA A 133 -10.16 1.10 -4.12
N ALA A 134 -10.07 2.34 -3.63
CA ALA A 134 -9.35 3.38 -4.36
C ALA A 134 -7.84 3.11 -4.39
N VAL A 135 -7.27 2.64 -3.27
CA VAL A 135 -5.85 2.27 -3.19
C VAL A 135 -5.55 1.10 -4.12
N GLU A 136 -6.27 -0.02 -3.98
CA GLU A 136 -6.07 -1.24 -4.79
C GLU A 136 -6.18 -0.98 -6.29
N VAL A 137 -7.13 -0.15 -6.73
CA VAL A 137 -7.31 0.16 -8.15
C VAL A 137 -6.18 1.03 -8.72
N THR A 138 -5.50 1.81 -7.87
CA THR A 138 -4.52 2.81 -8.32
C THR A 138 -3.07 2.46 -7.95
N SER A 139 -2.85 1.38 -7.21
CA SER A 139 -1.54 1.03 -6.65
C SER A 139 -0.58 0.45 -7.68
N SER A 140 -1.01 -0.47 -8.55
CA SER A 140 -0.08 -1.20 -9.44
C SER A 140 0.76 -0.29 -10.36
N PRO A 141 0.21 0.78 -10.98
CA PRO A 141 1.04 1.74 -11.71
C PRO A 141 2.09 2.40 -10.80
N GLY A 142 1.68 2.86 -9.61
CA GLY A 142 2.54 3.36 -8.53
C GLY A 142 3.73 2.45 -8.26
N SER A 143 3.41 1.21 -7.92
CA SER A 143 4.37 0.16 -7.57
C SER A 143 5.34 -0.14 -8.71
N ARG A 144 4.88 -0.21 -9.97
CA ARG A 144 5.78 -0.38 -11.14
C ARG A 144 6.85 0.70 -11.21
N ARG A 145 6.47 1.96 -10.99
CA ARG A 145 7.42 3.10 -11.05
C ARG A 145 8.40 3.06 -9.87
N LEU A 146 7.95 2.68 -8.69
CA LEU A 146 8.81 2.55 -7.49
C LEU A 146 9.79 1.37 -7.62
N ALA A 147 9.35 0.23 -8.14
CA ALA A 147 10.22 -0.89 -8.47
C ALA A 147 11.31 -0.48 -9.47
N ALA A 148 10.94 0.24 -10.53
CA ALA A 148 11.89 0.79 -11.50
C ALA A 148 12.89 1.78 -10.85
N ALA A 149 12.43 2.65 -9.96
CA ALA A 149 13.27 3.59 -9.22
C ALA A 149 14.32 2.87 -8.36
N LEU A 150 13.88 1.88 -7.57
CA LEU A 150 14.74 1.10 -6.67
C LEU A 150 15.77 0.27 -7.43
N LYS A 151 15.35 -0.31 -8.56
CA LYS A 151 16.27 -1.00 -9.46
C LYS A 151 17.32 -0.06 -10.04
N ARG A 152 16.93 1.13 -10.48
CA ARG A 152 17.84 2.13 -11.08
C ARG A 152 18.93 2.57 -10.10
N VAL A 153 18.60 2.76 -8.82
CA VAL A 153 19.57 3.19 -7.80
C VAL A 153 20.32 2.03 -7.14
N GLY A 154 20.04 0.78 -7.53
CA GLY A 154 20.68 -0.41 -6.95
C GLY A 154 20.33 -0.63 -5.49
N ALA A 155 19.07 -0.37 -5.10
CA ALA A 155 18.62 -0.43 -3.71
C ALA A 155 18.71 -1.83 -3.05
N GLY A 156 18.77 -2.89 -3.86
CA GLY A 156 18.81 -4.27 -3.39
C GLY A 156 17.59 -5.09 -3.86
N PRO A 157 17.67 -6.43 -3.77
CA PRO A 157 16.61 -7.32 -4.25
C PRO A 157 15.36 -7.33 -3.36
N ALA A 158 15.50 -7.19 -2.04
CA ALA A 158 14.33 -7.14 -1.16
C ALA A 158 13.56 -5.82 -1.34
N ALA A 159 14.28 -4.73 -1.58
CA ALA A 159 13.66 -3.45 -1.91
C ALA A 159 12.80 -3.52 -3.19
N GLN A 160 13.28 -4.20 -4.22
CA GLN A 160 12.49 -4.40 -5.45
C GLN A 160 11.30 -5.34 -5.20
N ARG A 161 11.51 -6.44 -4.48
CA ARG A 161 10.51 -7.49 -4.22
C ARG A 161 9.20 -6.94 -3.68
N PHE A 162 9.24 -6.04 -2.69
CA PHE A 162 8.01 -5.48 -2.10
C PHE A 162 7.10 -4.83 -3.15
N TYR A 163 7.67 -4.02 -4.05
CA TYR A 163 6.88 -3.34 -5.07
C TYR A 163 6.53 -4.27 -6.23
N ASP A 164 7.38 -5.22 -6.59
CA ASP A 164 7.06 -6.23 -7.59
C ASP A 164 5.84 -7.07 -7.16
N GLU A 165 5.77 -7.47 -5.88
CA GLU A 165 4.61 -8.16 -5.29
C GLU A 165 3.33 -7.34 -5.48
N HIS A 166 3.34 -6.05 -5.12
CA HIS A 166 2.19 -5.16 -5.29
C HIS A 166 1.85 -4.85 -6.77
N VAL A 167 2.74 -5.13 -7.72
CA VAL A 167 2.36 -5.05 -9.14
C VAL A 167 1.51 -6.25 -9.53
N GLU A 168 1.81 -7.43 -9.00
CA GLU A 168 1.14 -8.69 -9.32
C GLU A 168 -0.14 -8.89 -8.50
N ALA A 169 -0.04 -8.79 -7.16
CA ALA A 169 -1.14 -8.95 -6.22
C ALA A 169 -2.26 -7.94 -6.50
N ASP A 170 -1.93 -6.65 -6.58
CA ASP A 170 -2.94 -5.59 -6.67
C ASP A 170 -3.69 -5.63 -8.01
N ALA A 171 -3.07 -6.17 -9.08
CA ALA A 171 -3.75 -6.39 -10.36
C ALA A 171 -4.89 -7.42 -10.23
N VAL A 172 -4.81 -8.32 -9.26
CA VAL A 172 -5.89 -9.25 -8.89
C VAL A 172 -6.82 -8.61 -7.86
N HIS A 173 -6.27 -7.99 -6.82
CA HIS A 173 -7.06 -7.38 -5.75
C HIS A 173 -8.00 -6.30 -6.26
N GLU A 174 -7.60 -5.45 -7.21
CA GLU A 174 -8.46 -4.41 -7.74
C GLU A 174 -9.77 -4.99 -8.33
N GLN A 175 -9.69 -6.15 -8.98
CA GLN A 175 -10.86 -6.81 -9.54
C GLN A 175 -11.75 -7.42 -8.46
N VAL A 176 -11.16 -8.08 -7.46
CA VAL A 176 -11.86 -8.68 -6.32
C VAL A 176 -12.56 -7.59 -5.51
N VAL A 177 -11.86 -6.50 -5.20
CA VAL A 177 -12.40 -5.41 -4.40
C VAL A 177 -13.51 -4.67 -5.14
N ARG A 178 -13.34 -4.37 -6.43
CA ARG A 178 -14.40 -3.72 -7.22
C ARG A 178 -15.63 -4.59 -7.40
N ARG A 179 -15.46 -5.85 -7.77
CA ARG A 179 -16.57 -6.72 -8.20
C ARG A 179 -17.23 -7.43 -7.05
N ASP A 180 -16.45 -7.90 -6.07
CA ASP A 180 -16.93 -8.82 -5.06
C ASP A 180 -17.00 -8.18 -3.66
N VAL A 181 -16.11 -7.24 -3.31
CA VAL A 181 -16.23 -6.48 -2.05
C VAL A 181 -17.25 -5.35 -2.18
N ILE A 182 -17.11 -4.46 -3.17
CA ILE A 182 -18.06 -3.35 -3.38
C ILE A 182 -19.36 -3.83 -4.04
N GLY A 183 -19.27 -4.76 -4.99
CA GLY A 183 -20.44 -5.27 -5.70
C GLY A 183 -21.21 -6.36 -4.94
N GLY A 184 -20.66 -6.89 -3.84
CA GLY A 184 -21.24 -7.98 -3.03
C GLY A 184 -22.14 -7.53 -1.90
#